data_AF-A0A4Q5ZN52-F1
#
_entry.id   AF-A0A4Q5ZN52-F1
#
_cell.length_a   1.000
_cell.length_b   1.000
_cell.length_c   1.000
_cell.angle_alpha   90.00
_cell.angle_beta   90.00
_cell.angle_gamma   90.00
#
_symmetry.space_group_name_H-M   'P 1'
#
loop_
_entity.id
_entity.type
_entity.pdbx_description
1 polymer ?
#
loop_
_entity_poly.entity_id
_entity_poly.type
_entity_poly.pdbx_seq_one_letter_code
_entity_poly.pdbx_strand_id
1 'polypeptide(L)' 'LYVHNMVVNHSNTVQTFENYAVTGKDPDVKAFAQQTLPTLKHHLEAIKGIEARIRGN' A
#
# COMPACT_ATOMS: atom_id res chain seq x y z
N LEU A 1 -8.97 12.37 10.92
CA LEU A 1 -8.66 12.85 9.56
C LEU A 1 -7.27 12.39 9.08
N TYR A 2 -6.18 12.73 9.79
CA TYR A 2 -4.80 12.39 9.36
C TYR A 2 -4.56 10.89 9.15
N VAL A 3 -4.74 10.06 10.19
CA VAL A 3 -4.48 8.61 10.10
C VAL A 3 -5.42 7.91 9.12
N HIS A 4 -6.69 8.33 9.08
CA HIS A 4 -7.63 7.84 8.07
C HIS A 4 -7.13 8.10 6.64
N ASN A 5 -6.65 9.32 6.35
CA ASN A 5 -6.06 9.64 5.05
C ASN A 5 -4.78 8.83 4.77
N MET A 6 -4.00 8.50 5.81
CA MET A 6 -2.85 7.60 5.64
C MET A 6 -3.32 6.20 5.20
N VAL A 7 -4.38 5.64 5.78
CA VAL A 7 -4.94 4.34 5.36
C VAL A 7 -5.38 4.39 3.89
N VAL A 8 -6.12 5.44 3.50
CA VAL A 8 -6.58 5.63 2.11
C VAL A 8 -5.40 5.72 1.14
N ASN A 9 -4.40 6.55 1.46
CA ASN A 9 -3.24 6.74 0.59
C ASN A 9 -2.42 5.45 0.43
N HIS A 10 -2.13 4.74 1.52
CA HIS A 10 -1.39 3.48 1.46
C HIS A 10 -2.17 2.42 0.68
N SER A 11 -3.51 2.37 0.83
CA SER A 11 -4.35 1.45 0.07
C SER A 11 -4.29 1.72 -1.44
N ASN A 12 -4.38 2.99 -1.85
CA ASN A 12 -4.29 3.40 -3.25
C ASN A 12 -2.91 3.07 -3.85
N THR A 13 -1.84 3.29 -3.09
CA THR A 13 -0.48 2.94 -3.51
C THR A 13 -0.33 1.43 -3.70
N VAL A 14 -0.81 0.61 -2.75
CA VAL A 14 -0.80 -0.86 -2.89
C VAL A 14 -1.54 -1.27 -4.15
N GLN A 15 -2.74 -0.75 -4.40
CA GLN A 15 -3.52 -1.09 -5.59
C GLN A 15 -2.79 -0.73 -6.89
N THR A 16 -2.10 0.42 -6.92
CA THR A 16 -1.31 0.85 -8.09
C THR A 16 -0.16 -0.14 -8.35
N PHE A 17 0.56 -0.54 -7.31
CA PHE A 17 1.67 -1.49 -7.42
C PHE A 17 1.19 -2.89 -7.79
N GLU A 18 0.09 -3.37 -7.20
CA GLU A 18 -0.52 -4.66 -7.58
C GLU A 18 -0.91 -4.69 -9.05
N ASN A 19 -1.57 -3.63 -9.53
CA ASN A 19 -1.97 -3.54 -10.92
C ASN A 19 -0.74 -3.53 -11.86
N TYR A 20 0.27 -2.72 -11.57
CA TYR A 20 1.46 -2.63 -12.42
C TYR A 20 2.32 -3.90 -12.37
N ALA A 21 2.39 -4.56 -11.21
CA ALA A 21 3.09 -5.84 -11.04
C ALA A 21 2.52 -6.95 -11.95
N VAL A 22 1.25 -6.85 -12.36
CA VAL A 22 0.58 -7.79 -13.27
C VAL A 22 0.59 -7.28 -14.71
N THR A 23 0.15 -6.03 -14.93
CA THR A 23 -0.18 -5.47 -16.25
C THR A 23 0.92 -4.59 -16.86
N GLY A 24 1.97 -4.28 -16.10
CA GLY A 24 3.05 -3.39 -16.51
C GLY A 24 3.76 -3.84 -17.79
N LYS A 25 4.06 -2.86 -18.65
CA LYS A 25 4.71 -3.07 -19.96
C LYS A 25 6.22 -2.88 -19.93
N ASP A 26 6.69 -1.99 -19.08
CA ASP A 26 8.12 -1.82 -18.84
C ASP A 26 8.59 -2.93 -17.89
N PRO A 27 9.51 -3.81 -18.31
CA PRO A 27 9.96 -4.94 -17.49
C PRO A 27 10.60 -4.52 -16.17
N ASP A 28 11.38 -3.43 -16.18
CA ASP A 28 12.12 -2.96 -15.01
C ASP A 28 11.17 -2.32 -13.99
N VAL A 29 10.21 -1.53 -14.47
CA VAL A 29 9.17 -0.95 -13.60
C VAL A 29 8.25 -2.06 -13.06
N LYS A 30 7.96 -3.10 -13.84
CA LYS A 30 7.17 -4.25 -13.38
C LYS A 30 7.89 -5.02 -12.28
N ALA A 31 9.17 -5.28 -12.45
CA ALA A 31 10.00 -5.92 -11.45
C ALA A 31 10.08 -5.08 -10.16
N PHE A 32 10.27 -3.77 -10.29
CA PHE A 32 10.24 -2.84 -9.15
C PHE A 32 8.90 -2.91 -8.40
N ALA A 33 7.77 -2.90 -9.13
CA ALA A 33 6.46 -3.01 -8.52
C ALA A 33 6.30 -4.33 -7.74
N GLN A 34 6.73 -5.46 -8.33
CA GLN A 34 6.69 -6.77 -7.68
C GLN A 34 7.56 -6.84 -6.43
N GLN A 35 8.80 -6.34 -6.50
CA GLN A 35 9.76 -6.38 -5.38
C GLN A 35 9.36 -5.47 -4.22
N THR A 36 8.71 -4.35 -4.51
CA THR A 36 8.31 -3.36 -3.48
C THR A 36 6.97 -3.70 -2.83
N LEU A 37 6.11 -4.44 -3.53
CA LEU A 37 4.75 -4.73 -3.10
C LEU A 37 4.64 -5.35 -1.67
N PRO A 38 5.49 -6.30 -1.25
CA PRO A 38 5.43 -6.85 0.11
C PRO A 38 5.58 -5.78 1.20
N THR A 39 6.52 -4.85 1.03
CA THR A 39 6.74 -3.75 1.99
C THR A 39 5.54 -2.80 2.04
N LEU A 40 4.94 -2.47 0.90
CA LEU A 40 3.77 -1.61 0.85
C LEU A 40 2.55 -2.25 1.52
N LYS A 41 2.36 -3.57 1.35
CA LYS A 41 1.32 -4.33 2.07
C LYS A 41 1.55 -4.28 3.58
N HIS A 42 2.79 -4.48 4.03
CA HIS A 42 3.14 -4.39 5.44
C HIS A 42 2.86 -2.99 6.01
N HIS A 43 3.21 -1.92 5.29
CA HIS A 43 2.90 -0.56 5.71
C HIS A 43 1.39 -0.31 5.80
N LEU A 44 0.59 -0.81 4.85
CA LEU A 44 -0.87 -0.72 4.88
C LEU A 44 -1.46 -1.42 6.11
N GLU A 45 -0.97 -2.62 6.45
CA GLU A 45 -1.38 -3.35 7.64
C GLU A 45 -1.04 -2.58 8.92
N ALA A 46 0.18 -2.05 9.01
CA ALA A 46 0.62 -1.28 10.16
C ALA A 46 -0.27 -0.04 10.39
N ILE A 47 -0.58 0.73 9.34
CA ILE A 47 -1.40 1.94 9.48
C ILE A 47 -2.87 1.63 9.78
N LYS A 48 -3.42 0.52 9.25
CA LYS A 48 -4.74 0.01 9.66
C LYS A 48 -4.78 -0.33 11.15
N GLY A 49 -3.71 -0.96 11.65
CA GLY A 49 -3.56 -1.24 13.08
C GLY A 49 -3.50 0.03 13.94
N ILE A 50 -2.82 1.07 13.48
CA ILE A 50 -2.80 2.38 14.16
C ILE A 50 -4.19 3.04 14.14
N GLU A 51 -4.89 3.03 13.00
CA GLU A 51 -6.25 3.57 12.92
C GLU A 51 -7.20 2.88 13.90
N ALA A 52 -7.15 1.54 13.99
CA ALA A 52 -7.96 0.77 14.91
C ALA A 52 -7.70 1.15 16.38
N ARG A 53 -6.43 1.31 16.76
CA ARG A 53 -6.04 1.74 18.13
C ARG A 53 -6.54 3.15 18.45
N ILE A 54 -6.49 4.07 17.48
CA ILE A 54 -6.97 5.45 17.67
C ILE A 54 -8.49 5.51 17.77
N ARG A 55 -9.22 4.70 16.99
CA ARG A 55 -10.69 4.66 17.04
C ARG A 55 -11.26 3.96 18.27
N GLY A 56 -10.47 3.06 18.89
CA GLY A 56 -10.85 2.34 20.11
C GLY A 56 -10.55 3.10 21.40
N ASN A 57 -9.88 4.25 21.32
CA ASN A 57 -9.68 5.21 22.41
C ASN A 57 -10.70 6.35 22.31
#